data_AF-A0A4S3TU82-F1
#
_entry.id   AF-A0A4S3TU82-F1
#
_cell.length_a   1.000
_cell.length_b   1.000
_cell.length_c   1.000
_cell.angle_alpha   90.00
_cell.angle_beta   90.00
_cell.angle_gamma   90.00
#
_symmetry.space_group_name_H-M   'P 1'
#
loop_
_entity.id
_entity.type
_entity.pdbx_description
1 polymer ?
#
loop_
_entity_poly.entity_id
_entity_poly.type
_entity_poly.pdbx_seq_one_letter_code
_entity_poly.pdbx_strand_id
1 'polypeptide(L)'
;MEFTVSRAGTTLVTLHGGADATACDDAGDELADTLASLEADGPVLDWSVDDTDIYEHPTAPFDPYTITVTFTITISVEAEDEATAADIGASVIDDTLATADVETVSYSSPPTASAA
;
A
#
# COMPACT_ATOMS: atom_id res chain seq x y z
N MET A 1 -9.87 -23.43 -2.67
CA MET A 1 -11.07 -22.59 -2.44
C MET A 1 -10.61 -21.16 -2.56
N GLU A 2 -11.42 -20.25 -3.09
CA GLU A 2 -11.03 -18.86 -3.25
C GLU A 2 -11.31 -18.08 -1.97
N PHE A 3 -10.33 -17.27 -1.57
CA PHE A 3 -10.40 -16.38 -0.41
C PHE A 3 -9.98 -14.99 -0.84
N THR A 4 -10.65 -14.00 -0.25
CA THR A 4 -10.19 -12.60 -0.28
C THR A 4 -9.29 -12.38 0.91
N VAL A 5 -8.13 -11.76 0.67
CA VAL A 5 -7.18 -11.40 1.73
C VAL A 5 -6.95 -9.91 1.67
N SER A 6 -7.26 -9.23 2.77
CA SER A 6 -7.04 -7.80 2.91
C SER A 6 -5.98 -7.50 3.97
N ARG A 7 -5.21 -6.43 3.73
CA ARG A 7 -4.20 -5.96 4.67
C ARG A 7 -4.06 -4.44 4.59
N ALA A 8 -4.06 -3.82 5.76
CA ALA A 8 -3.79 -2.39 5.91
C ALA A 8 -2.32 -2.16 6.30
N GLY A 9 -1.73 -1.14 5.70
CA GLY A 9 -0.35 -0.76 5.95
C GLY A 9 -0.12 0.73 5.73
N THR A 10 1.09 1.16 6.07
CA THR A 10 1.58 2.49 5.77
C THR A 10 2.88 2.37 4.98
N THR A 11 3.11 3.29 4.04
CA THR A 11 4.38 3.40 3.30
C THR A 11 4.89 4.84 3.35
N LEU A 12 6.18 5.04 3.05
CA LEU A 12 6.80 6.35 2.99
C LEU A 12 7.02 6.75 1.53
N VAL A 13 6.45 7.90 1.14
CA VAL A 13 6.66 8.51 -0.18
C VAL A 13 7.55 9.74 -0.01
N THR A 14 8.58 9.83 -0.85
CA THR A 14 9.57 10.92 -0.79
C THR A 14 9.44 11.83 -2.00
N LEU A 15 8.93 13.04 -1.81
CA LEU A 15 8.67 13.99 -2.90
C LEU A 15 9.69 15.13 -2.93
N HIS A 16 10.33 15.30 -4.09
CA HIS A 16 11.28 16.39 -4.33
C HIS A 16 10.55 17.65 -4.83
N GLY A 17 9.95 18.38 -3.88
CA GLY A 17 9.36 19.70 -4.11
C GLY A 17 7.84 19.73 -4.01
N GLY A 18 7.33 20.75 -3.32
CA GLY A 18 5.91 20.96 -3.05
C GLY A 18 5.75 21.87 -1.83
N ALA A 19 4.53 22.36 -1.58
CA ALA A 19 4.12 22.81 -0.26
C ALA A 19 3.47 21.65 0.51
N ASP A 20 3.37 21.73 1.83
CA ASP A 20 2.88 20.66 2.72
C ASP A 20 1.59 19.98 2.21
N ALA A 21 0.55 20.76 1.89
CA ALA A 21 -0.72 20.23 1.40
C ALA A 21 -0.58 19.55 0.03
N THR A 22 0.06 20.23 -0.93
CA THR A 22 0.28 19.66 -2.27
C THR A 22 1.13 18.40 -2.22
N ALA A 23 2.12 18.33 -1.32
CA ALA A 23 2.96 17.16 -1.19
C ALA A 23 2.15 15.96 -0.67
N CYS A 24 1.26 16.16 0.31
CA CYS A 24 0.36 15.09 0.77
C CYS A 24 -0.57 14.59 -0.34
N ASP A 25 -1.22 15.50 -1.08
CA ASP A 25 -2.07 15.14 -2.22
C ASP A 25 -1.27 14.37 -3.29
N ASP A 26 -0.10 14.90 -3.70
CA ASP A 26 0.78 14.28 -4.70
C ASP A 26 1.26 12.88 -4.25
N ALA A 27 1.56 12.69 -2.96
CA ALA A 27 2.00 11.41 -2.42
C ALA A 27 0.86 10.37 -2.41
N GLY A 28 -0.35 10.81 -2.07
CA GLY A 28 -1.55 9.98 -2.13
C GLY A 28 -1.85 9.56 -3.57
N ASP A 29 -1.79 10.50 -4.51
CA ASP A 29 -2.01 10.26 -5.95
C ASP A 29 -0.94 9.31 -6.54
N GLU A 30 0.34 9.46 -6.19
CA GLU A 30 1.42 8.59 -6.68
C GLU A 30 1.23 7.13 -6.22
N LEU A 31 0.85 6.92 -4.95
CA LEU A 31 0.53 5.57 -4.46
C LEU A 31 -0.75 5.04 -5.11
N ALA A 32 -1.77 5.88 -5.29
CA ALA A 32 -3.02 5.51 -5.93
C ALA A 32 -2.82 5.05 -7.38
N ASP A 33 -2.03 5.78 -8.18
CA ASP A 33 -1.69 5.39 -9.56
C ASP A 33 -0.92 4.04 -9.57
N THR A 34 -0.02 3.85 -8.60
CA THR A 34 0.74 2.60 -8.45
C THR A 34 -0.19 1.42 -8.14
N LEU A 35 -1.09 1.57 -7.18
CA LEU A 35 -2.06 0.53 -6.79
C LEU A 35 -3.08 0.26 -7.92
N ALA A 36 -3.53 1.29 -8.64
CA ALA A 36 -4.38 1.14 -9.82
C ALA A 36 -3.70 0.33 -10.92
N SER A 37 -2.39 0.54 -11.14
CA SER A 37 -1.62 -0.28 -12.08
C SER A 37 -1.53 -1.73 -11.62
N LEU A 38 -1.39 -1.99 -10.32
CA LEU A 38 -1.36 -3.34 -9.75
C LEU A 38 -2.69 -4.08 -9.87
N GLU A 39 -3.82 -3.36 -9.76
CA GLU A 39 -5.16 -3.90 -10.05
C GLU A 39 -5.29 -4.30 -11.53
N ALA A 40 -4.75 -3.50 -12.45
CA ALA A 40 -4.84 -3.77 -13.88
C ALA A 40 -3.95 -4.94 -14.35
N ASP A 41 -2.76 -5.10 -13.76
CA ASP A 41 -1.73 -6.07 -14.21
C ASP A 41 -1.60 -7.32 -13.31
N GLY A 42 -2.23 -7.33 -12.13
CA GLY A 42 -1.88 -8.26 -11.04
C GLY A 42 -3.07 -8.91 -10.31
N PRO A 43 -2.79 -9.51 -9.12
CA PRO A 43 -3.79 -10.24 -8.32
C PRO A 43 -4.63 -9.32 -7.41
N VAL A 44 -4.47 -7.99 -7.52
CA VAL A 44 -5.18 -7.02 -6.70
C VAL A 44 -6.62 -6.91 -7.17
N LEU A 45 -7.55 -7.09 -6.24
CA LEU A 45 -8.99 -6.98 -6.47
C LEU A 45 -9.51 -5.58 -6.15
N ASP A 46 -8.97 -4.98 -5.09
CA ASP A 46 -9.42 -3.70 -4.55
C ASP A 46 -8.31 -3.05 -3.71
N TRP A 47 -8.30 -1.74 -3.67
CA TRP A 47 -7.36 -0.95 -2.89
C TRP A 47 -7.96 0.40 -2.48
N SER A 48 -7.43 0.96 -1.40
CA SER A 48 -7.80 2.28 -0.89
C SER A 48 -6.57 3.00 -0.36
N VAL A 49 -6.49 4.31 -0.58
CA VAL A 49 -5.60 5.21 0.15
C VAL A 49 -6.46 5.90 1.20
N ASP A 50 -6.17 5.63 2.46
CA ASP A 50 -7.02 6.01 3.59
C ASP A 50 -6.61 7.35 4.21
N ASP A 51 -5.31 7.64 4.28
CA ASP A 51 -4.78 8.87 4.89
C ASP A 51 -3.36 9.22 4.39
N THR A 52 -2.94 10.49 4.54
CA THR A 52 -1.62 10.99 4.17
C THR A 52 -1.13 12.01 5.20
N ASP A 53 -0.02 11.73 5.87
CA ASP A 53 0.56 12.56 6.94
C ASP A 53 2.03 12.89 6.64
N ILE A 54 2.47 14.11 6.98
CA ILE A 54 3.90 14.45 6.88
C ILE A 54 4.68 13.69 7.94
N TYR A 55 5.56 12.79 7.50
CA TYR A 55 6.49 12.07 8.36
C TYR A 55 7.66 12.96 8.76
N GLU A 56 8.26 13.65 7.79
CA GLU A 56 9.37 14.57 8.01
C GLU A 56 9.25 15.80 7.09
N HIS A 57 9.34 16.99 7.69
CA HIS A 57 9.39 18.25 6.95
C HIS A 57 10.80 18.50 6.40
N PRO A 58 10.91 19.17 5.23
CA PRO A 58 12.19 19.48 4.64
C PRO A 58 12.99 20.42 5.55
N THR A 59 14.25 20.08 5.79
CA THR A 59 15.15 20.90 6.62
C THR A 59 15.82 22.03 5.85
N ALA A 60 15.75 22.00 4.51
CA ALA A 60 16.22 23.04 3.61
C ALA A 60 15.25 23.24 2.42
N PRO A 61 15.35 24.36 1.66
CA PRO A 61 14.39 24.69 0.59
C PRO A 61 14.28 23.71 -0.57
N PHE A 62 15.22 22.77 -0.68
CA PHE A 62 15.26 21.74 -1.72
C PHE A 62 15.30 20.32 -1.14
N ASP A 63 15.21 20.20 0.19
CA ASP A 63 15.04 18.89 0.81
C ASP A 63 13.66 18.34 0.45
N PRO A 64 13.53 17.02 0.28
CA PRO A 64 12.25 16.40 -0.02
C PRO A 64 11.34 16.39 1.20
N TYR A 65 10.03 16.31 0.95
CA TYR A 65 9.08 15.89 1.97
C TYR A 65 9.10 14.38 2.07
N THR A 66 9.06 13.84 3.29
CA THR A 66 8.73 12.44 3.52
C THR A 66 7.31 12.38 4.07
N ILE A 67 6.44 11.64 3.41
CA ILE A 67 5.02 11.54 3.74
C ILE A 67 4.69 10.08 4.01
N THR A 68 4.01 9.84 5.12
CA THR A 68 3.39 8.55 5.41
C THR A 68 2.07 8.48 4.68
N VAL A 69 1.87 7.47 3.86
CA VAL A 69 0.60 7.19 3.20
C VAL A 69 0.03 5.91 3.79
N THR A 70 -1.18 5.99 4.33
CA THR A 70 -1.94 4.85 4.83
C THR A 70 -2.77 4.27 3.71
N PHE A 71 -2.72 2.96 3.53
CA PHE A 71 -3.44 2.27 2.48
C PHE A 71 -3.96 0.92 2.95
N THR A 72 -4.95 0.43 2.22
CA THR A 72 -5.49 -0.92 2.34
C THR A 72 -5.45 -1.59 0.98
N ILE A 73 -5.01 -2.84 0.92
CA ILE A 73 -4.98 -3.63 -0.32
C ILE A 73 -5.70 -4.97 -0.09
N THR A 74 -6.45 -5.41 -1.10
CA THR A 74 -7.19 -6.66 -1.11
C THR A 74 -6.85 -7.47 -2.35
N ILE A 75 -6.58 -8.75 -2.17
CA ILE A 75 -6.25 -9.70 -3.23
C ILE A 75 -7.12 -10.96 -3.16
N SER A 76 -7.21 -11.70 -4.26
CA SER A 76 -7.74 -13.07 -4.26
C SER A 76 -6.61 -14.10 -4.19
N VAL A 77 -6.77 -15.11 -3.35
CA VAL A 77 -5.86 -16.27 -3.31
C VAL A 77 -6.63 -17.58 -3.25
N GLU A 78 -6.06 -18.63 -3.85
CA GLU A 78 -6.56 -19.98 -3.69
C GLU A 78 -5.86 -20.68 -2.51
N ALA A 79 -6.64 -21.20 -1.56
CA ALA A 79 -6.12 -21.94 -0.42
C ALA A 79 -7.06 -23.07 0.04
N GLU A 80 -6.57 -23.89 0.97
CA GLU A 80 -7.34 -24.98 1.60
C GLU A 80 -8.19 -24.48 2.77
N ASP A 81 -7.78 -23.39 3.42
CA ASP A 81 -8.44 -22.78 4.59
C ASP A 81 -8.02 -21.30 4.77
N GLU A 82 -8.72 -20.57 5.65
CA GLU A 82 -8.50 -19.14 5.90
C GLU A 82 -7.10 -18.82 6.46
N ALA A 83 -6.52 -19.69 7.29
CA ALA A 83 -5.19 -19.44 7.87
C ALA A 83 -4.11 -19.58 6.80
N THR A 84 -4.22 -20.61 5.95
CA THR A 84 -3.36 -20.79 4.78
C THR A 84 -3.54 -19.63 3.78
N ALA A 85 -4.77 -19.19 3.54
CA ALA A 85 -5.05 -18.03 2.69
C ALA A 85 -4.37 -16.76 3.21
N ALA A 86 -4.46 -16.50 4.52
CA ALA A 86 -3.85 -15.32 5.13
C ALA A 86 -2.32 -15.31 4.98
N ASP A 87 -1.66 -16.47 5.13
CA ASP A 87 -0.20 -16.60 5.01
C ASP A 87 0.26 -16.41 3.55
N ILE A 88 -0.39 -17.10 2.60
CA ILE A 88 -0.13 -16.94 1.16
C ILE A 88 -0.41 -15.50 0.75
N GLY A 89 -1.56 -14.96 1.15
CA GLY A 89 -1.98 -13.64 0.75
C GLY A 89 -1.07 -12.54 1.30
N ALA A 90 -0.57 -12.69 2.53
CA ALA A 90 0.43 -11.78 3.06
C ALA A 90 1.72 -11.78 2.24
N SER A 91 2.20 -12.95 1.81
CA SER A 91 3.39 -13.04 0.96
C SER A 91 3.15 -12.45 -0.43
N VAL A 92 1.98 -12.72 -1.04
CA VAL A 92 1.64 -12.17 -2.35
C VAL A 92 1.51 -10.66 -2.31
N ILE A 93 0.88 -10.09 -1.27
CA ILE A 93 0.79 -8.65 -1.07
C ILE A 93 2.20 -8.03 -0.98
N ASP A 94 3.10 -8.64 -0.21
CA ASP A 94 4.47 -8.14 -0.04
C ASP A 94 5.26 -8.16 -1.36
N ASP A 95 5.22 -9.27 -2.10
CA ASP A 95 5.85 -9.40 -3.42
C ASP A 95 5.28 -8.41 -4.45
N THR A 96 3.96 -8.20 -4.41
CA THR A 96 3.26 -7.28 -5.32
C THR A 96 3.67 -5.84 -5.06
N LEU A 97 3.71 -5.42 -3.79
CA LEU A 97 4.13 -4.08 -3.38
C LEU A 97 5.62 -3.85 -3.66
N ALA A 98 6.47 -4.84 -3.37
CA ALA A 98 7.90 -4.77 -3.67
C ALA A 98 8.19 -4.65 -5.17
N THR A 99 7.43 -5.35 -6.02
CA THR A 99 7.53 -5.23 -7.48
C THR A 99 7.17 -3.82 -7.97
N ALA A 100 6.28 -3.14 -7.26
CA ALA A 100 5.86 -1.77 -7.54
C ALA A 100 6.75 -0.70 -6.87
N ASP A 101 7.91 -1.08 -6.34
CA ASP A 101 8.85 -0.18 -5.64
C ASP A 101 8.26 0.46 -4.37
N VAL A 102 7.17 -0.10 -3.82
CA VAL A 102 6.61 0.31 -2.53
C VAL A 102 7.43 -0.36 -1.41
N GLU A 103 8.68 0.08 -1.28
CA GLU A 103 9.60 -0.39 -0.24
C GLU A 103 9.30 0.37 1.06
N THR A 104 9.40 -0.29 2.22
CA THR A 104 9.12 0.25 3.60
C THR A 104 7.68 0.16 4.13
N VAL A 105 6.88 -0.78 3.62
CA VAL A 105 5.53 -1.03 4.15
C VAL A 105 5.56 -1.48 5.61
N SER A 106 4.88 -0.73 6.47
CA SER A 106 4.60 -1.08 7.86
C SER A 106 3.14 -1.47 8.03
N TYR A 107 2.89 -2.75 8.33
CA TYR A 107 1.53 -3.24 8.48
C TYR A 107 0.95 -2.91 9.85
N SER A 108 -0.20 -2.24 9.87
CA SER A 108 -0.90 -1.87 11.10
C SER A 108 -1.70 -3.03 11.70
N SER A 109 -2.02 -4.02 10.88
CA SER A 109 -2.84 -5.19 11.23
C SER A 109 -2.34 -6.47 10.55
N PRO A 110 -2.62 -7.65 11.12
CA PRO A 110 -2.40 -8.92 10.43
C PRO A 110 -3.31 -9.04 9.19
N PRO A 111 -2.94 -9.89 8.21
CA PRO A 111 -3.79 -10.19 7.06
C PRO A 111 -5.13 -10.78 7.53
N THR A 112 -6.22 -10.33 6.93
CA THR A 112 -7.56 -10.87 7.17
C THR A 112 -7.99 -11.66 5.93
N ALA A 113 -8.17 -12.97 6.08
CA ALA A 113 -8.73 -13.82 5.04
C ALA A 113 -10.24 -14.00 5.28
N SER A 114 -11.03 -13.98 4.20
CA SER A 114 -12.44 -14.33 4.22
C SER A 114 -12.81 -15.09 2.96
N ALA A 115 -13.69 -16.08 3.08
CA ALA A 115 -14.18 -16.82 1.91
C ALA A 115 -14.86 -15.85 0.93
N ALA A 116 -14.48 -15.93 -0.35
CA ALA A 116 -15.03 -15.11 -1.42
C ALA A 116 -16.51 -15.46 -1.74
#